data_AF-A0A381F3T1-F1
#
_entry.id   AF-A0A381F3T1-F1
#
_cell.length_a   1.000
_cell.length_b   1.000
_cell.length_c   1.000
_cell.angle_alpha   90.00
_cell.angle_beta   90.00
_cell.angle_gamma   90.00
#
_symmetry.space_group_name_H-M   'P 1'
#
loop_
_entity.id
_entity.type
_entity.pdbx_description
1 polymer ?
#
loop_
_entity_poly.entity_id
_entity_poly.type
_entity_poly.pdbx_seq_one_letter_code
_entity_poly.pdbx_strand_id
1 'polypeptide(L)'
;MKNTLLIIILFSFVGCTQENPKFDKIIYKTTSCFGTCPTYYLQINSDKTFQLFAEEVFKDDFSIYGYELDSSKMGYFKGKLDDATFQNLNKKIQKISEPNYKYYNDGFITDTPQSH
;
A
#
# COMPACT_ATOMS: atom_id res chain seq x y z
N MET A 1 -45.53 -29.16 8.31
CA MET A 1 -44.76 -27.92 8.02
C MET A 1 -43.79 -27.62 9.17
N LYS A 2 -42.78 -28.45 9.41
CA LYS A 2 -41.90 -28.34 10.60
C LYS A 2 -40.39 -28.47 10.28
N ASN A 3 -40.03 -28.82 9.04
CA ASN A 3 -38.64 -29.00 8.62
C ASN A 3 -38.06 -27.84 7.79
N THR A 4 -38.87 -26.86 7.39
CA THR A 4 -38.39 -25.76 6.52
C THR A 4 -37.67 -24.64 7.29
N LEU A 5 -37.86 -24.56 8.61
CA LEU A 5 -37.27 -23.52 9.48
C LEU A 5 -35.81 -23.80 9.85
N LEU A 6 -35.36 -25.06 9.72
CA LEU A 6 -33.99 -25.48 10.04
C LEU A 6 -32.97 -25.10 8.95
N ILE A 7 -33.39 -24.90 7.70
CA ILE A 7 -32.50 -24.61 6.57
C ILE A 7 -32.06 -23.13 6.56
N ILE A 8 -32.87 -22.23 7.12
CA ILE A 8 -32.58 -20.77 7.13
C ILE A 8 -31.48 -20.42 8.16
N ILE A 9 -31.35 -21.21 9.23
CA ILE A 9 -30.32 -20.99 10.29
C ILE A 9 -28.92 -21.43 9.82
N LEU A 10 -28.83 -22.32 8.82
CA LEU A 10 -27.54 -22.82 8.33
C LEU A 10 -26.81 -21.82 7.40
N PHE A 11 -27.53 -20.83 6.84
CA PHE A 11 -26.96 -19.85 5.91
C PHE A 11 -26.39 -18.59 6.60
N SER A 12 -26.51 -18.47 7.93
CA SER A 12 -26.17 -17.26 8.68
C SER A 12 -24.68 -17.16 9.10
N PHE A 13 -23.86 -18.17 8.81
CA PHE A 13 -22.47 -18.24 9.28
C PHE A 13 -21.41 -17.97 8.19
N VAL A 14 -21.74 -17.25 7.13
CA VAL A 14 -20.71 -16.59 6.30
C VAL A 14 -20.27 -15.32 7.04
N GLY A 15 -19.63 -15.50 8.19
CA GLY A 15 -19.01 -14.42 8.93
C GLY A 15 -17.85 -13.87 8.13
N CYS A 16 -17.83 -12.55 7.92
CA CYS A 16 -16.62 -11.86 7.49
C CYS A 16 -15.54 -12.11 8.54
N THR A 17 -14.57 -12.98 8.26
CA THR A 17 -13.33 -13.03 9.03
C THR A 17 -12.60 -11.71 8.77
N GLN A 18 -12.74 -10.75 9.69
CA GLN A 18 -11.87 -9.58 9.70
C GLN A 18 -10.47 -10.06 10.09
N GLU A 19 -9.58 -10.17 9.10
CA GLU A 19 -8.16 -10.37 9.38
C GLU A 19 -7.65 -9.15 10.16
N ASN A 20 -7.15 -9.39 11.37
CA ASN A 20 -6.52 -8.34 12.15
C ASN A 20 -5.25 -7.87 11.42
N PRO A 21 -5.06 -6.55 11.27
CA PRO A 21 -3.87 -6.01 10.64
C PRO A 21 -2.61 -6.40 11.41
N LYS A 22 -1.53 -6.74 10.69
CA LYS A 22 -0.22 -7.12 11.26
C LYS A 22 0.71 -5.93 11.48
N PHE A 23 0.20 -4.71 11.30
CA PHE A 23 0.94 -3.47 11.42
C PHE A 23 0.03 -2.42 12.07
N ASP A 24 0.61 -1.50 12.83
CA ASP A 24 -0.10 -0.30 13.31
C ASP A 24 -0.12 0.79 12.23
N LYS A 25 1.03 0.99 11.58
CA LYS A 25 1.21 1.92 10.46
C LYS A 25 2.34 1.46 9.55
N ILE A 26 2.22 1.77 8.27
CA ILE A 26 3.27 1.63 7.26
C ILE A 26 3.66 3.03 6.83
N ILE A 27 4.97 3.31 6.84
CA ILE A 27 5.54 4.56 6.35
C ILE A 27 6.40 4.25 5.14
N TYR A 28 6.08 4.89 4.02
CA TYR A 28 6.87 4.83 2.80
C TYR A 28 7.29 6.24 2.41
N LYS A 29 8.59 6.44 2.27
CA LYS A 29 9.18 7.72 1.87
C LYS A 29 10.11 7.48 0.70
N THR A 30 9.97 8.27 -0.35
CA THR A 30 10.97 8.36 -1.41
C THR A 30 11.87 9.57 -1.18
N THR A 31 13.06 9.54 -1.78
CA THR A 31 14.02 10.63 -1.77
C THR A 31 14.24 11.10 -3.21
N SER A 32 14.65 12.35 -3.37
CA SER A 32 15.10 12.89 -4.65
C SER A 32 16.22 12.04 -5.25
N CYS A 33 16.30 11.98 -6.58
CA CYS A 33 17.35 11.28 -7.32
C CYS A 33 17.89 12.18 -8.45
N PHE A 34 18.96 11.74 -9.12
CA PHE A 34 19.37 12.37 -10.37
C PHE A 34 18.38 12.02 -11.50
N GLY A 35 17.50 12.95 -11.83
CA GLY A 35 16.46 12.77 -12.85
C GLY A 35 15.07 13.18 -12.32
N THR A 36 14.02 12.62 -12.91
CA THR A 36 12.61 12.92 -12.62
C THR A 36 11.99 11.95 -11.62
N CYS A 37 12.68 11.68 -10.50
CA CYS A 37 12.13 10.83 -9.45
C CYS A 37 11.13 11.61 -8.59
N PRO A 38 9.88 11.13 -8.45
CA PRO A 38 8.93 11.79 -7.59
C PRO A 38 9.24 11.59 -6.11
N THR A 39 8.95 12.62 -5.31
CA THR A 39 9.14 12.63 -3.85
C THR A 39 7.78 12.47 -3.16
N TYR A 40 7.60 11.37 -2.43
CA TYR A 40 6.37 10.98 -1.76
C TYR A 40 6.59 10.68 -0.28
N TYR A 41 5.60 11.02 0.54
CA TYR A 41 5.47 10.58 1.93
C TYR A 41 4.10 9.95 2.11
N LEU A 42 4.08 8.62 2.18
CA LEU A 42 2.86 7.84 2.36
C LEU A 42 2.84 7.22 3.75
N GLN A 43 1.75 7.47 4.47
CA GLN A 43 1.39 6.77 5.69
C GLN A 43 0.10 5.98 5.45
N ILE A 44 0.10 4.70 5.80
CA ILE A 44 -1.10 3.85 5.82
C ILE A 44 -1.28 3.33 7.24
N ASN A 45 -2.46 3.54 7.82
CA ASN A 45 -2.80 3.08 9.16
C ASN A 45 -3.56 1.75 9.13
N SER A 46 -3.53 1.04 10.25
CA SER A 46 -4.24 -0.24 10.47
C SER A 46 -5.77 -0.12 10.35
N ASP A 47 -6.33 1.08 10.48
CA ASP A 47 -7.75 1.40 10.29
C ASP A 47 -8.15 1.66 8.82
N LYS A 48 -7.23 1.37 7.89
CA LYS A 48 -7.33 1.55 6.43
C LYS A 48 -7.22 3.01 5.98
N THR A 49 -7.06 3.97 6.87
CA THR A 49 -6.84 5.36 6.47
C THR A 49 -5.43 5.56 5.92
N PHE A 50 -5.29 6.48 4.97
CA PHE A 50 -3.99 6.85 4.44
C PHE A 50 -3.85 8.37 4.32
N GLN A 51 -2.60 8.81 4.37
CA GLN A 51 -2.16 10.18 4.08
C GLN A 51 -0.99 10.09 3.10
N LEU A 52 -1.09 10.79 1.98
CA LEU A 52 -0.02 10.92 0.99
C LEU A 52 0.30 12.40 0.84
N PHE A 53 1.56 12.76 1.06
CA PHE A 53 2.10 14.03 0.60
C PHE A 53 2.95 13.76 -0.63
N ALA A 54 2.46 14.21 -1.79
CA ALA A 54 3.21 14.24 -3.03
C ALA A 54 3.95 15.57 -3.12
N GLU A 55 5.20 15.56 -2.69
CA GLU A 55 6.05 16.76 -2.60
C GLU A 55 6.48 17.23 -3.99
N GLU A 56 7.02 16.33 -4.80
CA GLU A 56 7.44 16.61 -6.17
C GLU A 56 6.97 15.49 -7.09
N VAL A 57 6.26 15.85 -8.16
CA VAL A 57 5.83 14.93 -9.22
C VAL A 57 6.12 15.61 -10.54
N PHE A 58 6.77 14.89 -11.46
CA PHE A 58 7.12 15.40 -12.78
C PHE A 58 6.06 15.04 -13.81
N LYS A 59 5.94 15.85 -14.86
CA LYS A 59 5.12 15.49 -16.02
C LYS A 59 5.69 14.27 -16.72
N ASP A 60 4.82 13.49 -17.36
CA ASP A 60 5.18 12.34 -18.19
C ASP A 60 5.72 12.81 -19.56
N ASP A 61 6.80 13.59 -19.50
CA ASP A 61 7.49 14.28 -20.57
C ASP A 61 8.92 13.71 -20.64
N PHE A 62 9.23 12.96 -21.70
CA PHE A 62 10.57 12.40 -21.93
C PHE A 62 11.49 13.33 -22.73
N SER A 63 11.16 14.62 -22.79
CA SER A 63 12.02 15.59 -23.47
C SER A 63 13.30 15.82 -22.66
N ILE A 64 14.35 16.28 -23.34
CA ILE A 64 15.61 16.73 -22.74
C ILE A 64 15.44 17.90 -21.74
N TYR A 65 14.22 18.46 -21.62
CA TYR A 65 13.85 19.50 -20.65
C TYR A 65 12.88 18.99 -19.55
N GLY A 66 12.71 17.67 -19.41
CA GLY A 66 11.67 16.97 -18.62
C GLY A 66 11.63 17.20 -17.10
N TYR A 67 12.25 18.26 -16.58
CA TYR A 67 12.19 18.65 -15.16
C TYR A 67 10.94 19.47 -14.82
N GLU A 68 9.91 19.48 -15.66
CA GLU A 68 8.69 20.23 -15.38
C GLU A 68 7.82 19.50 -14.36
N LEU A 69 7.46 20.21 -13.28
CA LEU A 69 6.57 19.69 -12.25
C LEU A 69 5.12 19.63 -12.75
N ASP A 70 4.44 18.55 -12.39
CA ASP A 70 3.00 18.38 -12.56
C ASP A 70 2.29 18.78 -11.26
N SER A 71 2.04 20.09 -11.11
CA SER A 71 1.36 20.65 -9.94
C SER A 71 -0.05 20.10 -9.74
N SER A 72 -0.68 19.52 -10.76
CA SER A 72 -1.99 18.89 -10.64
C SER A 72 -1.95 17.56 -9.87
N LYS A 73 -0.77 16.94 -9.76
CA LYS A 73 -0.53 15.67 -9.05
C LYS A 73 0.16 15.87 -7.69
N MET A 74 0.53 17.10 -7.34
CA MET A 74 1.22 17.44 -6.09
C MET A 74 0.24 17.83 -4.99
N GLY A 75 0.67 17.69 -3.74
CA GLY A 75 -0.06 18.13 -2.56
C GLY A 75 -0.44 17.02 -1.59
N TYR A 76 -1.44 17.32 -0.75
CA TYR A 76 -1.86 16.45 0.34
C TYR A 76 -3.14 15.70 -0.02
N PHE A 77 -3.04 14.38 -0.04
CA PHE A 77 -4.15 13.48 -0.28
C PHE A 77 -4.42 12.65 0.97
N LYS A 78 -5.69 12.46 1.29
CA LYS A 78 -6.12 11.59 2.39
C LYS A 78 -7.32 10.78 1.96
N GLY A 79 -7.44 9.59 2.50
CA GLY A 79 -8.56 8.72 2.17
C GLY A 79 -8.56 7.45 2.98
N LYS A 80 -9.32 6.48 2.49
CA LYS A 80 -9.43 5.14 3.07
C LYS A 80 -9.28 4.11 1.97
N LEU A 81 -8.45 3.11 2.19
CA LEU A 81 -8.30 1.98 1.28
C LEU A 81 -9.59 1.16 1.26
N ASP A 82 -9.95 0.67 0.09
CA ASP A 82 -10.99 -0.36 -0.02
C ASP A 82 -10.50 -1.67 0.63
N ASP A 83 -11.46 -2.53 0.95
CA ASP A 83 -11.19 -3.76 1.70
C ASP A 83 -10.28 -4.73 0.94
N ALA A 84 -10.42 -4.83 -0.38
CA ALA A 84 -9.62 -5.74 -1.19
C ALA A 84 -8.15 -5.29 -1.24
N THR A 85 -7.92 -3.98 -1.44
CA THR A 85 -6.59 -3.38 -1.42
C THR A 85 -5.92 -3.55 -0.06
N PHE A 86 -6.65 -3.27 1.03
CA PHE A 86 -6.12 -3.41 2.39
C PHE A 86 -5.79 -4.87 2.75
N GLN A 87 -6.66 -5.82 2.40
CA GLN A 87 -6.41 -7.24 2.64
C GLN A 87 -5.19 -7.73 1.87
N ASN A 88 -5.02 -7.31 0.61
CA ASN A 88 -3.85 -7.64 -0.18
C ASN A 88 -2.56 -7.10 0.48
N LEU A 89 -2.58 -5.84 0.92
CA LEU A 89 -1.47 -5.24 1.65
C LEU A 89 -1.15 -6.01 2.93
N ASN A 90 -2.15 -6.29 3.77
CA ASN A 90 -1.98 -7.02 5.01
C ASN A 90 -1.38 -8.41 4.80
N LYS A 91 -1.83 -9.14 3.77
CA LYS A 91 -1.27 -10.46 3.41
C LYS A 91 0.19 -10.38 2.98
N LYS A 92 0.56 -9.35 2.21
CA LYS A 92 1.97 -9.13 1.82
C LYS A 92 2.83 -8.82 3.04
N ILE A 93 2.37 -7.96 3.95
CA ILE A 93 3.08 -7.64 5.20
C ILE A 93 3.20 -8.88 6.09
N GLN A 94 2.13 -9.68 6.21
CA GLN A 94 2.16 -10.93 6.94
C GLN A 94 3.22 -11.88 6.40
N LYS A 95 3.25 -12.08 5.07
CA LYS A 95 4.22 -12.97 4.42
C LYS A 95 5.66 -12.58 4.70
N ILE A 96 6.00 -11.29 4.60
CA ILE A 96 7.38 -10.83 4.84
C ILE A 96 7.75 -10.82 6.33
N SER A 97 6.76 -10.83 7.22
CA SER A 97 6.96 -10.89 8.68
C SER A 97 7.14 -12.32 9.20
N GLU A 98 7.01 -13.34 8.35
CA GLU A 98 7.22 -14.73 8.75
C GLU A 98 8.70 -14.97 9.12
N PRO A 99 9.00 -15.65 10.24
CA PRO A 99 10.38 -15.84 10.72
C PRO A 99 11.34 -16.49 9.72
N ASN A 100 10.80 -17.28 8.79
CA ASN A 100 11.57 -18.01 7.77
C ASN A 100 11.42 -17.42 6.38
N TYR A 101 10.90 -16.18 6.26
CA TYR A 101 10.78 -15.52 4.98
C TYR A 101 12.17 -15.32 4.38
N LYS A 102 12.41 -15.95 3.23
CA LYS A 102 13.62 -15.77 2.44
C LYS A 102 13.27 -14.91 1.23
N TYR A 103 13.85 -13.72 1.17
CA TYR A 103 13.81 -12.91 -0.05
C TYR A 103 14.75 -13.54 -1.07
N TYR A 104 14.20 -14.22 -2.06
CA TYR A 104 14.95 -14.72 -3.21
C TYR A 104 14.75 -13.75 -4.37
N ASN A 105 15.77 -12.98 -4.69
CA ASN A 105 15.87 -12.25 -5.93
C ASN A 105 17.27 -12.50 -6.50
N ASP A 106 17.32 -13.32 -7.56
CA ASP A 106 18.49 -13.65 -8.36
C ASP A 106 18.86 -12.51 -9.34
N GLY A 107 18.11 -11.41 -9.34
CA GLY A 107 18.44 -10.16 -10.02
C GLY A 107 18.57 -8.97 -9.07
N PHE A 108 19.78 -8.42 -8.97
CA PHE A 108 20.10 -7.06 -8.52
C PHE A 108 19.78 -6.68 -7.06
N ILE A 109 20.78 -6.90 -6.19
CA ILE A 109 20.98 -6.17 -4.93
C ILE A 109 21.50 -4.76 -5.26
N THR A 110 20.68 -3.88 -5.82
CA THR A 110 21.07 -2.46 -5.99
C THR A 110 20.01 -1.47 -5.54
N ASP A 111 18.97 -1.92 -4.83
CA ASP A 111 18.12 -1.01 -4.05
C ASP A 111 18.83 -0.72 -2.73
N THR A 112 19.96 -0.02 -2.80
CA THR A 112 20.60 0.53 -1.62
C THR A 112 19.61 1.46 -0.92
N PRO A 113 19.37 1.32 0.40
CA PRO A 113 18.76 2.39 1.15
C PRO A 113 19.74 3.55 1.09
N GLN A 114 19.41 4.63 0.37
CA GLN A 114 20.27 5.80 0.37
C GLN A 114 20.29 6.42 1.76
N SER A 115 21.39 6.21 2.45
CA SER A 115 21.78 6.87 3.69
C SER A 115 22.53 8.17 3.38
N HIS A 116 21.97 9.31 3.78
CA HIS A 116 22.56 10.34 4.65
C HIS A 116 21.74 11.63 4.60
#